data_AF-A0AAJ4T2W4-F1
#
_entry.id   AF-A0AAJ4T2W4-F1
#
_cell.length_a   1.000
_cell.length_b   1.000
_cell.length_c   1.000
_cell.angle_alpha   90.00
_cell.angle_beta   90.00
_cell.angle_gamma   90.00
#
_symmetry.space_group_name_H-M   'P 1'
#
loop_
_entity.id
_entity.type
_entity.pdbx_description
1 polymer ?
#
loop_
_entity_poly.entity_id
_entity_poly.type
_entity_poly.pdbx_seq_one_letter_code
_entity_poly.pdbx_strand_id
1 'polypeptide(L)'
;MTKFEKELSSLPVSKSTNYAEYWNKAQLLTVFKDWQPQQALPVVPDFIGKLINTFGAPEDGKYINYSASYLENQKELDWIDNHQKTWLTALLIGFTVEKPQLFYLRDELTGQFLAKDNRFKDKDRYFFWTGEDPLTHSIGTAWKLSFTQQEIDSMQTGSYEQIEVEK
;
A
#
# COMPACT_ATOMS: atom_id res chain seq x y z
N MET A 1 -9.10 2.65 27.15
CA MET A 1 -9.94 2.20 26.02
C MET A 1 -10.85 3.36 25.60
N THR A 2 -10.70 3.87 24.39
CA THR A 2 -11.48 5.00 23.84
C THR A 2 -12.93 4.61 23.55
N LYS A 3 -13.84 5.58 23.34
CA LYS A 3 -15.22 5.31 22.89
C LYS A 3 -15.24 4.46 21.62
N PHE A 4 -14.36 4.79 20.68
CA PHE A 4 -14.15 4.04 19.44
C PHE A 4 -13.77 2.59 19.70
N GLU A 5 -12.80 2.33 20.59
CA GLU A 5 -12.39 0.95 20.90
C GLU A 5 -13.50 0.13 21.54
N LYS A 6 -14.31 0.73 22.42
CA LYS A 6 -15.44 0.06 23.04
C LYS A 6 -16.53 -0.28 22.02
N GLU A 7 -16.91 0.68 21.18
CA GLU A 7 -17.91 0.49 20.12
C GLU A 7 -17.42 -0.51 19.07
N LEU A 8 -16.15 -0.41 18.65
CA LEU A 8 -15.50 -1.37 17.74
C LEU A 8 -15.55 -2.80 18.29
N SER A 9 -15.16 -3.03 19.55
CA SER A 9 -15.19 -4.37 20.15
C SER A 9 -16.61 -4.94 20.31
N SER A 10 -17.64 -4.08 20.27
CA SER A 10 -19.05 -4.51 20.30
C SER A 10 -19.61 -4.86 18.93
N LEU A 11 -18.91 -4.53 17.84
CA LEU A 11 -19.35 -4.88 16.49
C LEU A 11 -19.25 -6.40 16.29
N PRO A 12 -20.18 -7.00 15.51
CA PRO A 12 -20.23 -8.45 15.27
C PRO A 12 -19.03 -9.00 14.44
N VAL A 13 -18.01 -8.19 14.19
CA VAL A 13 -16.89 -8.49 13.27
C VAL A 13 -15.69 -9.15 13.96
N SER A 14 -15.69 -9.30 15.29
CA SER A 14 -14.45 -9.69 15.98
C SER A 14 -14.01 -11.14 15.80
N LYS A 15 -14.80 -12.01 15.16
CA LYS A 15 -14.37 -13.36 14.79
C LYS A 15 -15.02 -13.76 13.48
N SER A 16 -14.19 -13.99 12.47
CA SER A 16 -14.55 -14.74 11.26
C SER A 16 -15.34 -15.99 11.67
N THR A 17 -16.65 -15.92 11.56
CA THR A 17 -17.50 -17.11 11.40
C THR A 17 -17.80 -17.19 9.92
N ASN A 18 -17.74 -18.40 9.37
CA ASN A 18 -17.78 -18.87 7.96
C ASN A 18 -18.67 -18.13 6.92
N TYR A 19 -19.36 -17.05 7.26
CA TYR A 19 -20.15 -16.16 6.40
C TYR A 19 -20.14 -14.69 6.89
N ALA A 20 -18.96 -14.07 7.05
CA ALA A 20 -18.86 -12.70 7.57
C ALA A 20 -18.66 -11.66 6.45
N GLU A 21 -19.67 -10.82 6.23
CA GLU A 21 -19.54 -9.60 5.42
C GLU A 21 -18.77 -8.53 6.21
N TYR A 22 -17.77 -7.90 5.58
CA TYR A 22 -17.11 -6.74 6.19
C TYR A 22 -18.01 -5.52 6.16
N TRP A 23 -17.98 -4.73 7.24
CA TRP A 23 -18.70 -3.47 7.32
C TRP A 23 -18.20 -2.51 6.24
N ASN A 24 -19.13 -1.96 5.47
CA ASN A 24 -18.83 -0.91 4.51
C ASN A 24 -18.86 0.48 5.17
N LYS A 25 -18.34 1.48 4.44
CA LYS A 25 -18.24 2.85 4.95
C LYS A 25 -19.57 3.44 5.41
N ALA A 26 -20.66 3.21 4.67
CA ALA A 26 -21.98 3.75 5.00
C ALA A 26 -22.51 3.21 6.34
N GLN A 27 -22.31 1.91 6.57
CA GLN A 27 -22.69 1.28 7.83
C GLN A 27 -21.82 1.80 9.00
N LEU A 28 -20.52 1.99 8.78
CA LEU A 28 -19.62 2.58 9.79
C LEU A 28 -19.99 4.02 10.12
N LEU A 29 -20.30 4.85 9.11
CA LEU A 29 -20.78 6.22 9.32
C LEU A 29 -22.07 6.28 10.14
N THR A 30 -22.92 5.26 10.03
CA THR A 30 -24.16 5.18 10.83
C THR A 30 -23.86 4.91 12.31
N VAL A 31 -22.96 3.95 12.59
CA VAL A 31 -22.59 3.57 13.96
C VAL A 31 -21.76 4.67 14.63
N PHE A 32 -20.80 5.23 13.91
CA PHE A 32 -19.83 6.20 14.42
C PHE A 32 -20.15 7.65 14.04
N LYS A 33 -21.42 7.99 13.78
CA LYS A 33 -21.85 9.32 13.33
C LYS A 33 -21.40 10.48 14.23
N ASP A 34 -21.30 10.22 15.54
CA ASP A 34 -20.92 11.21 16.56
C ASP A 34 -19.44 11.09 16.97
N TRP A 35 -18.67 10.25 16.27
CA TRP A 35 -17.25 10.08 16.54
C TRP A 35 -16.43 11.12 15.77
N GLN A 36 -15.61 11.88 16.50
CA GLN A 36 -14.64 12.80 15.92
C GLN A 36 -13.22 12.25 16.14
N PRO A 37 -12.49 11.88 15.09
CA PRO A 37 -11.11 11.44 15.23
C PRO A 37 -10.23 12.60 15.70
N GLN A 38 -9.45 12.40 16.76
CA GLN A 38 -8.34 13.29 17.14
C GLN A 38 -6.99 12.84 16.54
N GLN A 39 -6.98 11.82 15.69
CA GLN A 39 -5.75 11.18 15.22
C GLN A 39 -5.37 11.57 13.78
N ALA A 40 -4.05 11.50 13.52
CA ALA A 40 -3.51 11.49 12.16
C ALA A 40 -4.14 10.35 11.35
N LEU A 41 -4.28 10.54 10.04
CA LEU A 41 -4.80 9.52 9.13
C LEU A 41 -3.97 8.23 9.28
N PRO A 42 -4.60 7.04 9.32
CA PRO A 42 -3.87 5.78 9.32
C PRO A 42 -3.00 5.66 8.06
N VAL A 43 -1.80 5.11 8.23
CA VAL A 43 -0.94 4.70 7.13
C VAL A 43 -1.28 3.26 6.78
N VAL A 44 -1.57 2.97 5.52
CA VAL A 44 -1.87 1.61 5.03
C VAL A 44 -0.95 1.24 3.88
N PRO A 45 -0.60 -0.03 3.69
CA PRO A 45 0.11 -0.48 2.50
C PRO A 45 -0.64 -0.13 1.21
N ASP A 46 0.09 0.06 0.11
CA ASP A 46 -0.50 0.44 -1.19
C ASP A 46 -1.61 -0.52 -1.67
N PHE A 47 -1.42 -1.83 -1.48
CA PHE A 47 -2.41 -2.84 -1.87
C PHE A 47 -3.73 -2.70 -1.07
N ILE A 48 -3.65 -2.31 0.21
CA ILE A 48 -4.84 -2.01 1.02
C ILE A 48 -5.47 -0.68 0.60
N GLY A 49 -4.67 0.34 0.29
CA GLY A 49 -5.19 1.61 -0.23
C GLY A 49 -5.99 1.43 -1.51
N LYS A 50 -5.51 0.60 -2.44
CA LYS A 50 -6.23 0.20 -3.65
C LYS A 50 -7.55 -0.50 -3.33
N LEU A 51 -7.54 -1.41 -2.37
CA LEU A 51 -8.75 -2.12 -1.93
C LEU A 51 -9.78 -1.16 -1.33
N ILE A 52 -9.37 -0.24 -0.44
CA ILE A 52 -10.25 0.78 0.15
C ILE A 52 -10.86 1.66 -0.95
N ASN A 53 -10.08 2.07 -1.94
CA ASN A 53 -10.61 2.87 -3.06
C ASN A 53 -11.59 2.08 -3.94
N THR A 54 -11.51 0.76 -3.94
CA THR A 54 -12.36 -0.12 -4.77
C THR A 54 -13.68 -0.48 -4.06
N PHE A 55 -13.63 -0.72 -2.74
CA PHE A 55 -14.78 -1.24 -1.96
C PHE A 55 -15.28 -0.27 -0.87
N GLY A 56 -14.52 0.78 -0.54
CA GLY A 56 -14.83 1.73 0.53
C GLY A 56 -15.68 2.93 0.09
N ALA A 57 -16.06 3.02 -1.19
CA ALA A 57 -16.93 4.08 -1.68
C ALA A 57 -18.35 3.90 -1.12
N PRO A 58 -18.94 4.94 -0.49
CA PRO A 58 -20.26 4.85 0.14
C PRO A 58 -21.41 4.68 -0.85
N GLU A 59 -21.19 4.97 -2.14
CA GLU A 59 -22.24 5.00 -3.16
C GLU A 59 -22.51 3.65 -3.84
N ASP A 60 -21.62 2.67 -3.69
CA ASP A 60 -21.65 1.50 -4.58
C ASP A 60 -22.40 0.28 -4.01
N GLY A 61 -22.79 0.28 -2.73
CA GLY A 61 -23.36 -0.91 -2.09
C GLY A 61 -22.44 -2.14 -2.14
N LYS A 62 -21.18 -1.96 -2.56
CA LYS A 62 -20.17 -3.00 -2.66
C LYS A 62 -19.64 -3.31 -1.27
N TYR A 63 -19.69 -4.58 -0.91
CA TYR A 63 -19.11 -5.13 0.30
C TYR A 63 -18.07 -6.17 -0.11
N ILE A 64 -17.04 -6.35 0.72
CA ILE A 64 -16.09 -7.45 0.51
C ILE A 64 -16.79 -8.72 1.00
N ASN A 65 -17.10 -9.63 0.06
CA ASN A 65 -17.61 -10.95 0.38
C ASN A 65 -16.44 -11.90 0.59
N TYR A 66 -16.19 -12.27 1.85
CA TYR A 66 -15.05 -13.09 2.25
C TYR A 66 -14.96 -14.41 1.46
N SER A 67 -16.06 -15.14 1.30
CA SER A 67 -16.03 -16.47 0.66
C SER A 67 -15.80 -16.40 -0.85
N ALA A 68 -16.23 -15.31 -1.50
CA ALA A 68 -16.00 -15.10 -2.93
C ALA A 68 -14.62 -14.50 -3.22
N SER A 69 -14.10 -13.66 -2.32
CA SER A 69 -12.85 -12.91 -2.53
C SER A 69 -11.60 -13.60 -2.01
N TYR A 70 -11.72 -14.66 -1.20
CA TYR A 70 -10.57 -15.29 -0.52
C TYR A 70 -9.51 -15.86 -1.48
N LEU A 71 -9.91 -16.45 -2.61
CA LEU A 71 -8.95 -16.99 -3.58
C LEU A 71 -8.16 -15.91 -4.33
N GLU A 72 -8.69 -14.69 -4.45
CA GLU A 72 -8.08 -13.62 -5.25
C GLU A 72 -7.40 -12.54 -4.39
N ASN A 73 -7.82 -12.39 -3.12
CA ASN A 73 -7.40 -11.30 -2.24
C ASN A 73 -6.90 -11.81 -0.87
N GLN A 74 -6.29 -13.01 -0.83
CA GLN A 74 -5.86 -13.63 0.42
C GLN A 74 -4.93 -12.70 1.23
N LYS A 75 -3.98 -12.05 0.55
CA LYS A 75 -3.02 -11.12 1.19
C LYS A 75 -3.71 -9.92 1.84
N GLU A 76 -4.71 -9.37 1.17
CA GLU A 76 -5.54 -8.26 1.66
C GLU A 76 -6.33 -8.68 2.90
N LEU A 77 -6.97 -9.84 2.85
CA LEU A 77 -7.80 -10.36 3.93
C LEU A 77 -6.96 -10.69 5.17
N ASP A 78 -5.82 -11.35 4.99
CA ASP A 78 -4.86 -11.65 6.06
C ASP A 78 -4.37 -10.36 6.75
N TRP A 79 -4.13 -9.30 5.97
CA TRP A 79 -3.76 -8.00 6.53
C TRP A 79 -4.90 -7.38 7.33
N ILE A 80 -6.13 -7.38 6.79
CA ILE A 80 -7.32 -6.83 7.46
C ILE A 80 -7.56 -7.53 8.79
N ASP A 81 -7.46 -8.86 8.85
CA ASP A 81 -7.67 -9.63 10.07
C ASP A 81 -6.69 -9.23 11.19
N ASN A 82 -5.44 -8.91 10.82
CA ASN A 82 -4.43 -8.46 11.77
C ASN A 82 -4.48 -6.95 12.05
N HIS A 83 -5.20 -6.16 11.23
CA HIS A 83 -5.22 -4.70 11.27
C HIS A 83 -6.64 -4.11 11.23
N GLN A 84 -7.63 -4.81 11.80
CA GLN A 84 -9.06 -4.44 11.73
C GLN A 84 -9.32 -3.00 12.17
N LYS A 85 -8.66 -2.55 13.24
CA LYS A 85 -8.75 -1.16 13.72
C LYS A 85 -8.30 -0.15 12.67
N THR A 86 -7.16 -0.40 12.04
CA THR A 86 -6.59 0.45 10.99
C THR A 86 -7.50 0.47 9.77
N TRP A 87 -7.99 -0.70 9.33
CA TRP A 87 -8.93 -0.84 8.22
C TRP A 87 -10.20 0.00 8.41
N LEU A 88 -10.88 -0.15 9.55
CA LEU A 88 -12.14 0.54 9.80
C LEU A 88 -11.95 2.05 9.98
N THR A 89 -10.84 2.44 10.62
CA THR A 89 -10.46 3.86 10.72
C THR A 89 -10.23 4.45 9.33
N ALA A 90 -9.50 3.74 8.47
CA ALA A 90 -9.20 4.17 7.11
C ALA A 90 -10.46 4.36 6.24
N LEU A 91 -11.45 3.46 6.38
CA LEU A 91 -12.75 3.60 5.73
C LEU A 91 -13.53 4.84 6.21
N LEU A 92 -13.49 5.10 7.51
CA LEU A 92 -14.31 6.13 8.14
C LEU A 92 -13.77 7.54 7.86
N ILE A 93 -12.46 7.74 7.99
CA ILE A 93 -11.84 9.08 8.00
C ILE A 93 -10.80 9.29 6.88
N GLY A 94 -10.55 8.28 6.06
CA GLY A 94 -9.51 8.29 5.02
C GLY A 94 -8.17 7.73 5.52
N PHE A 95 -7.19 7.68 4.64
CA PHE A 95 -5.87 7.09 4.91
C PHE A 95 -4.76 7.79 4.13
N THR A 96 -3.52 7.49 4.51
CA THR A 96 -2.34 7.73 3.70
C THR A 96 -1.71 6.40 3.30
N VAL A 97 -1.08 6.34 2.13
CA VAL A 97 -0.39 5.14 1.70
C VAL A 97 1.04 5.14 2.23
N GLU A 98 1.48 3.99 2.75
CA GLU A 98 2.87 3.74 3.09
C GLU A 98 3.73 3.99 1.84
N LYS A 99 4.60 5.00 1.91
CA LYS A 99 5.57 5.23 0.84
C LYS A 99 6.62 4.12 0.93
N PRO A 100 6.71 3.24 -0.08
CA PRO A 100 7.68 2.14 -0.04
C PRO A 100 9.09 2.71 0.09
N GLN A 101 9.95 2.00 0.82
CA GLN A 101 11.38 2.29 0.80
C GLN A 101 11.89 2.11 -0.63
N LEU A 102 12.67 3.07 -1.09
CA LEU A 102 13.29 3.04 -2.40
C LEU A 102 14.78 2.74 -2.24
N PHE A 103 15.34 2.08 -3.25
CA PHE A 103 16.75 1.73 -3.31
C PHE A 103 17.33 2.13 -4.66
N TYR A 104 18.55 2.67 -4.65
CA TYR A 104 19.41 2.67 -5.82
C TYR A 104 20.03 1.29 -5.96
N LEU A 105 20.13 0.79 -7.20
CA LEU A 105 20.81 -0.46 -7.51
C LEU A 105 22.15 -0.15 -8.13
N ARG A 106 23.24 -0.52 -7.46
CA ARG A 106 24.60 -0.28 -7.92
C ARG A 106 25.26 -1.60 -8.29
N ASP A 107 25.77 -1.67 -9.51
CA ASP A 107 26.53 -2.83 -9.96
C ASP A 107 27.90 -2.83 -9.25
N GLU A 108 28.24 -3.93 -8.57
CA GLU A 108 29.45 -4.00 -7.74
C GLU A 108 30.74 -3.94 -8.57
N LEU A 109 30.70 -4.39 -9.83
CA LEU A 109 31.88 -4.47 -10.69
C LEU A 109 32.22 -3.11 -11.32
N THR A 110 31.20 -2.42 -11.82
CA THR A 110 31.35 -1.16 -12.55
C THR A 110 31.11 0.06 -11.66
N GLY A 111 30.46 -0.12 -10.51
CA GLY A 111 30.02 0.95 -9.62
C GLY A 111 28.90 1.80 -10.20
N GLN A 112 28.31 1.42 -11.34
CA GLN A 112 27.28 2.18 -12.05
C GLN A 112 25.88 1.86 -11.51
N PHE A 113 25.00 2.86 -11.56
CA PHE A 113 23.61 2.69 -11.12
C PHE A 113 22.71 2.16 -12.23
N LEU A 114 21.77 1.30 -11.88
CA LEU A 114 20.71 0.88 -12.79
C LEU A 114 19.71 2.03 -13.00
N ALA A 115 19.40 2.33 -14.25
CA ALA A 115 18.36 3.27 -14.63
C ALA A 115 17.32 2.60 -15.53
N LYS A 116 16.06 2.99 -15.36
CA LYS A 116 14.95 2.66 -16.25
C LYS A 116 14.56 3.89 -17.07
N ASP A 117 14.42 3.71 -18.37
CA ASP A 117 13.90 4.76 -19.25
C ASP A 117 12.36 4.83 -19.13
N ASN A 118 11.85 5.93 -18.56
CA ASN A 118 10.41 6.12 -18.36
C ASN A 118 9.68 6.64 -19.61
N ARG A 119 10.41 6.96 -20.69
CA ARG A 119 9.81 7.54 -21.90
C ARG A 119 9.06 6.50 -22.73
N PHE A 120 9.32 5.21 -22.52
CA PHE A 120 8.68 4.11 -23.24
C PHE A 120 7.72 3.37 -22.31
N LYS A 121 6.43 3.34 -22.68
CA LYS A 121 5.38 2.70 -21.86
C LYS A 121 5.19 1.21 -22.17
N ASP A 122 5.59 0.78 -23.35
CA ASP A 122 5.25 -0.56 -23.87
C ASP A 122 6.34 -1.60 -23.61
N LYS A 123 7.53 -1.16 -23.17
CA LYS A 123 8.65 -2.03 -22.87
C LYS A 123 9.59 -1.41 -21.86
N ASP A 124 9.91 -2.17 -20.83
CA ASP A 124 10.94 -1.82 -19.88
C ASP A 124 12.32 -1.82 -20.55
N ARG A 125 13.04 -0.71 -20.40
CA ARG A 125 14.42 -0.55 -20.88
C ARG A 125 15.29 -0.13 -19.72
N TYR A 126 16.18 -1.03 -19.32
CA TYR A 126 17.17 -0.80 -18.28
C TYR A 126 18.54 -0.55 -18.92
N PHE A 127 19.32 0.34 -18.32
CA PHE A 127 20.68 0.67 -18.74
C PHE A 127 21.49 1.18 -17.55
N PHE A 128 22.81 1.14 -17.67
CA PHE A 128 23.70 1.74 -16.67
C PHE A 128 23.75 3.26 -16.83
N TRP A 129 23.48 3.96 -15.73
CA TRP A 129 23.51 5.40 -15.68
C TRP A 129 24.93 5.94 -15.83
N THR A 130 25.08 6.93 -16.70
CA THR A 130 26.36 7.59 -17.01
C THR A 130 26.33 9.10 -16.75
N GLY A 131 25.24 9.61 -16.18
CA GLY A 131 25.09 11.04 -15.86
C GLY A 131 25.64 11.41 -14.49
N GLU A 132 25.18 12.54 -13.95
CA GLU A 132 25.54 13.01 -12.61
C GLU A 132 25.20 11.99 -11.53
N ASP A 133 25.95 12.01 -10.43
CA ASP A 133 25.77 11.05 -9.34
C ASP A 133 24.34 11.14 -8.74
N PRO A 134 23.53 10.08 -8.85
CA PRO A 134 22.15 10.09 -8.40
C PRO A 134 21.97 10.22 -6.89
N LEU A 135 23.03 10.00 -6.12
CA LEU A 135 23.01 10.18 -4.67
C LEU A 135 23.07 11.66 -4.27
N THR A 136 23.54 12.52 -5.17
CA THR A 136 23.78 13.94 -4.88
C THR A 136 23.00 14.88 -5.80
N HIS A 137 22.37 14.36 -6.85
CA HIS A 137 21.66 15.16 -7.86
C HIS A 137 20.26 14.64 -8.13
N SER A 138 19.31 15.57 -8.32
CA SER A 138 17.95 15.22 -8.75
C SER A 138 17.96 14.82 -10.22
N ILE A 139 17.49 13.60 -10.49
CA ILE A 139 17.34 13.13 -11.86
C ILE A 139 15.93 13.45 -12.34
N GLY A 140 15.85 14.07 -13.52
CA GLY A 140 14.58 14.42 -14.14
C GLY A 140 13.69 13.21 -14.42
N THR A 141 12.42 13.46 -14.74
CA THR A 141 11.39 12.41 -14.86
C THR A 141 11.55 11.45 -16.03
N ALA A 142 12.45 11.76 -16.98
CA ALA A 142 12.75 10.90 -18.12
C ALA A 142 13.38 9.56 -17.70
N TRP A 143 14.02 9.50 -16.52
CA TRP A 143 14.70 8.30 -16.03
C TRP A 143 14.33 8.02 -14.57
N LYS A 144 14.20 6.75 -14.22
CA LYS A 144 13.99 6.28 -12.85
C LYS A 144 15.20 5.47 -12.41
N LEU A 145 15.83 5.87 -11.30
CA LEU A 145 17.01 5.19 -10.74
C LEU A 145 16.79 4.56 -9.36
N SER A 146 15.62 4.81 -8.77
CA SER A 146 15.24 4.30 -7.46
C SER A 146 14.09 3.32 -7.60
N PHE A 147 14.18 2.15 -6.98
CA PHE A 147 13.22 1.05 -7.14
C PHE A 147 12.70 0.58 -5.79
N THR A 148 11.46 0.10 -5.76
CA THR A 148 10.92 -0.58 -4.57
C THR A 148 11.45 -2.00 -4.45
N GLN A 149 11.44 -2.60 -3.26
CA GLN A 149 11.84 -4.00 -3.08
C GLN A 149 11.07 -4.96 -4.00
N GLN A 150 9.76 -4.75 -4.17
CA GLN A 150 8.95 -5.58 -5.06
C GLN A 150 9.38 -5.48 -6.53
N GLU A 151 9.76 -4.27 -6.99
CA GLU A 151 10.30 -4.11 -8.34
C GLU A 151 11.61 -4.88 -8.48
N ILE A 152 12.49 -4.81 -7.49
CA ILE A 152 13.76 -5.53 -7.45
C ILE A 152 13.54 -7.05 -7.46
N ASP A 153 12.63 -7.56 -6.63
CA ASP A 153 12.33 -9.00 -6.56
C ASP A 153 11.73 -9.53 -7.87
N SER A 154 11.03 -8.67 -8.62
CA SER A 154 10.49 -9.01 -9.94
C SER A 154 11.53 -8.93 -11.06
N MET A 155 12.65 -8.25 -10.83
CA MET A 155 13.76 -8.19 -11.76
C MET A 155 14.51 -9.52 -11.71
N GLN A 156 14.50 -10.27 -12.81
CA GLN A 156 15.40 -11.41 -13.01
C GLN A 156 16.83 -10.94 -13.28
N THR A 157 17.40 -10.14 -12.38
CA THR A 157 18.69 -9.48 -12.59
C THR A 157 19.75 -9.98 -11.63
N GLY A 158 21.02 -9.78 -12.00
CA GLY A 158 22.18 -10.21 -11.20
C GLY A 158 22.28 -9.49 -9.85
N SER A 159 23.31 -9.84 -9.07
CA SER A 159 23.57 -9.28 -7.74
C SER A 159 23.91 -7.79 -7.83
N TYR A 160 23.02 -6.93 -7.35
CA TYR A 160 23.26 -5.49 -7.16
C TYR A 160 23.43 -5.19 -5.67
N GLU A 161 24.30 -4.21 -5.37
CA GLU A 161 24.28 -3.53 -4.09
C GLU A 161 23.03 -2.64 -4.01
N GLN A 162 22.25 -2.79 -2.94
CA GLN A 162 21.08 -1.95 -2.67
C GLN A 162 21.46 -0.82 -1.73
N ILE A 163 21.28 0.42 -2.18
CA ILE A 163 21.56 1.63 -1.39
C ILE A 163 20.24 2.32 -1.10
N GLU A 164 19.88 2.43 0.18
CA GLU A 164 18.63 3.11 0.59
C GLU A 164 18.62 4.58 0.15
N VAL A 165 17.48 5.01 -0.40
CA VAL A 165 17.22 6.43 -0.65
C VAL A 165 16.83 7.10 0.66
N GLU A 166 17.64 8.05 1.11
CA GLU A 166 17.31 8.91 2.26
C GLU A 166 16.11 9.82 1.90
N LYS A 167 15.14 9.93 2.81
CA LYS A 167 13.87 10.65 2.63
C LYS A 167 13.97 12.14 2.96
#